data_AF-A0A1E7WG72-F1
#
_entry.id   AF-A0A1E7WG72-F1
#
_cell.length_a   1.000
_cell.length_b   1.000
_cell.length_c   1.000
_cell.angle_alpha   90.00
_cell.angle_beta   90.00
_cell.angle_gamma   90.00
#
_symmetry.space_group_name_H-M   'P 1'
#
loop_
_entity.id
_entity.type
_entity.pdbx_description
1 polymer ?
#
loop_
_entity_poly.entity_id
_entity_poly.type
_entity_poly.pdbx_seq_one_letter_code
_entity_poly.pdbx_strand_id
1 'polypeptide(L)'
;MDFPTRHLKQPLPYDPSYEVLEEDEAETIAGLQEQMRDIAGTVHQDSGHAPRGVHAKSHGLLRGTLRVLDNLPPDYSQGLFAASGDYPVVMRLSTTPGDLLDDKVSTPRGMAIKVIGVPGERLADGQGDVTQDFIMVNGPTFQAPTAKKFLGSVKLLAATTDKAPGLKKALSAALQGAEKVIEAVGGESATLVSLGGHPQTHILGETFFSQVPILFGRYMAKLQLVPVSPELAMLKDQTVDLDHKPNGLRGAVVDFMTEHAAEWELRVQLCTDLDETPIEDPTVEWTTPWVAVARIAAPAQAGWTHGLSVLVDDGMQFSPWHCIAAHRPLGSIMRVRRAVYAASARFRAERNGTPLAEPHNLDHWQEH
;
A
#
# COMPACT_ATOMS: atom_id res chain seq x y z
N MET A 1 -0.81 -11.75 26.31
CA MET A 1 -0.63 -10.32 26.06
C MET A 1 -1.73 -9.61 26.80
N ASP A 2 -1.40 -8.66 27.67
CA ASP A 2 -2.42 -7.82 28.30
C ASP A 2 -2.88 -6.80 27.26
N PHE A 3 -4.10 -6.96 26.76
CA PHE A 3 -4.73 -5.92 25.96
C PHE A 3 -4.96 -4.72 26.88
N PRO A 4 -4.56 -3.50 26.48
CA PRO A 4 -4.72 -2.32 27.32
C PRO A 4 -6.18 -2.13 27.70
N THR A 5 -6.49 -2.36 28.98
CA THR A 5 -7.82 -2.17 29.55
C THR A 5 -8.15 -0.67 29.61
N ARG A 6 -9.24 -0.30 28.91
CA ARG A 6 -9.97 0.99 28.93
C ARG A 6 -9.23 2.22 28.40
N HIS A 7 -9.34 2.46 27.09
CA HIS A 7 -9.39 3.82 26.54
C HIS A 7 -10.85 4.28 26.33
N LEU A 8 -11.06 5.59 26.49
CA LEU A 8 -12.28 6.27 26.94
C LEU A 8 -13.38 6.57 25.89
N LYS A 9 -13.35 5.97 24.70
CA LYS A 9 -14.46 6.00 23.73
C LYS A 9 -14.66 4.61 23.13
N GLN A 10 -15.90 4.11 23.11
CA GLN A 10 -16.24 2.85 22.44
C GLN A 10 -16.11 3.03 20.92
N PRO A 11 -15.72 1.98 20.16
CA PRO A 11 -15.72 2.02 18.70
C PRO A 11 -17.11 2.40 18.17
N LEU A 12 -17.15 3.28 17.19
CA LEU A 12 -18.38 3.75 16.57
C LEU A 12 -18.90 2.69 15.57
N PRO A 13 -20.09 2.11 15.78
CA PRO A 13 -20.68 1.21 14.79
C PRO A 13 -20.91 1.93 13.46
N TYR A 14 -20.64 1.25 12.36
CA TYR A 14 -20.86 1.79 11.02
C TYR A 14 -22.34 2.06 10.76
N ASP A 15 -22.62 3.24 10.20
CA ASP A 15 -23.88 3.60 9.57
C ASP A 15 -23.60 4.06 8.12
N PRO A 16 -24.40 3.64 7.12
CA PRO A 16 -24.26 4.12 5.75
C PRO A 16 -24.28 5.64 5.59
N SER A 17 -24.91 6.38 6.51
CA SER A 17 -24.94 7.85 6.47
C SER A 17 -23.56 8.51 6.70
N TYR A 18 -22.54 7.75 7.11
CA TYR A 18 -21.20 8.28 7.37
C TYR A 18 -20.35 8.41 6.10
N GLU A 19 -20.77 7.77 5.00
CA GLU A 19 -20.16 7.96 3.69
C GLU A 19 -20.93 9.01 2.91
N VAL A 20 -20.21 10.02 2.43
CA VAL A 20 -20.79 11.16 1.71
C VAL A 20 -20.16 11.20 0.33
N LEU A 21 -21.00 11.09 -0.70
CA LEU A 21 -20.57 11.19 -2.09
C LEU A 21 -20.30 12.67 -2.44
N GLU A 22 -19.18 12.94 -3.12
CA GLU A 22 -18.96 14.25 -3.74
C GLU A 22 -19.94 14.42 -4.92
N GLU A 23 -20.48 15.64 -5.13
CA GLU A 23 -21.46 15.91 -6.21
C GLU A 23 -20.94 15.52 -7.60
N ASP A 24 -19.63 15.67 -7.83
CA ASP A 24 -18.93 15.38 -9.09
C ASP A 24 -17.97 14.18 -8.98
N GLU A 25 -18.31 13.19 -8.13
CA GLU A 25 -17.47 12.01 -7.92
C GLU A 25 -17.33 11.18 -9.21
N ALA A 26 -18.37 11.09 -10.04
CA ALA A 26 -18.33 10.35 -11.31
C ALA A 26 -17.33 10.96 -12.31
N GLU A 27 -17.34 12.29 -12.46
CA GLU A 27 -16.38 13.04 -13.27
C GLU A 27 -14.96 12.91 -12.71
N THR A 28 -14.83 12.93 -11.38
CA THR A 28 -13.54 12.73 -10.70
C THR A 28 -12.97 11.34 -10.98
N ILE A 29 -13.81 10.30 -10.92
CA ILE A 29 -13.43 8.92 -11.27
C ILE A 29 -12.96 8.85 -12.73
N ALA A 30 -13.75 9.38 -13.66
CA ALA A 30 -13.42 9.38 -15.08
C ALA A 30 -12.09 10.10 -15.35
N GLY A 31 -11.89 11.26 -14.75
CA GLY A 31 -10.65 12.03 -14.86
C GLY A 31 -9.43 11.29 -14.30
N LEU A 32 -9.56 10.62 -13.16
CA LEU A 32 -8.45 9.82 -12.60
C LEU A 32 -8.12 8.61 -13.47
N GLN A 33 -9.13 7.92 -14.01
CA GLN A 33 -8.92 6.80 -14.93
C GLN A 33 -8.21 7.24 -16.21
N GLU A 34 -8.58 8.40 -16.76
CA GLU A 34 -7.93 8.98 -17.92
C GLU A 34 -6.45 9.30 -17.62
N GLN A 35 -6.18 10.08 -16.57
CA GLN A 35 -4.81 10.48 -16.23
C GLN A 35 -3.89 9.27 -15.95
N MET A 36 -4.38 8.28 -15.22
CA MET A 36 -3.59 7.08 -14.91
C MET A 36 -3.33 6.22 -16.16
N ARG A 37 -4.29 6.17 -17.09
CA ARG A 37 -4.11 5.50 -18.39
C ARG A 37 -3.10 6.23 -19.25
N ASP A 38 -3.10 7.56 -19.26
CA ASP A 38 -2.16 8.36 -20.04
C ASP A 38 -0.72 8.15 -19.52
N ILE A 39 -0.53 8.21 -18.20
CA ILE A 39 0.76 7.89 -17.56
C ILE A 39 1.23 6.48 -17.95
N ALA A 40 0.37 5.47 -17.78
CA ALA A 40 0.71 4.09 -18.14
C ALA A 40 0.97 3.92 -19.65
N GLY A 41 0.27 4.68 -20.49
CA GLY A 41 0.45 4.74 -21.93
C GLY A 41 1.83 5.26 -22.34
N THR A 42 2.26 6.37 -21.75
CA THR A 42 3.59 6.94 -21.98
C THR A 42 4.69 5.97 -21.57
N VAL A 43 4.62 5.40 -20.35
CA VAL A 43 5.63 4.44 -19.90
C VAL A 43 5.66 3.18 -20.77
N HIS A 44 4.50 2.72 -21.25
CA HIS A 44 4.44 1.60 -22.17
C HIS A 44 5.08 1.90 -23.52
N GLN A 45 4.85 3.10 -24.08
CA GLN A 45 5.51 3.53 -25.32
C GLN A 45 7.03 3.61 -25.17
N ASP A 46 7.51 4.09 -24.02
CA ASP A 46 8.94 4.27 -23.76
C ASP A 46 9.68 2.96 -23.47
N SER A 47 9.03 2.02 -22.77
CA SER A 47 9.68 0.78 -22.28
C SER A 47 9.32 -0.49 -23.06
N GLY A 48 8.25 -0.47 -23.85
CA GLY A 48 7.71 -1.65 -24.54
C GLY A 48 6.96 -2.64 -23.63
N HIS A 49 6.93 -2.38 -22.32
CA HIS A 49 6.19 -3.16 -21.31
C HIS A 49 5.17 -2.25 -20.64
N ALA A 50 4.00 -2.73 -20.26
CA ALA A 50 3.04 -1.95 -19.49
C ALA A 50 3.20 -2.27 -17.99
N PRO A 51 4.00 -1.50 -17.22
CA PRO A 51 4.06 -1.66 -15.78
C PRO A 51 2.79 -1.12 -15.11
N ARG A 52 2.74 -1.20 -13.78
CA ARG A 52 1.72 -0.50 -13.00
C ARG A 52 1.88 1.01 -13.18
N GLY A 53 0.76 1.73 -13.34
CA GLY A 53 0.78 3.19 -13.56
C GLY A 53 1.31 4.01 -12.37
N VAL A 54 1.31 3.40 -11.19
CA VAL A 54 2.02 3.81 -9.98
C VAL A 54 2.56 2.54 -9.33
N HIS A 55 3.59 2.66 -8.49
CA HIS A 55 4.24 1.51 -7.87
C HIS A 55 4.81 0.52 -8.89
N ALA A 56 5.36 1.03 -10.00
CA ALA A 56 5.84 0.22 -11.11
C ALA A 56 6.96 -0.73 -10.67
N LYS A 57 7.92 -0.21 -9.90
CA LYS A 57 9.11 -0.96 -9.50
C LYS A 57 8.88 -1.74 -8.21
N SER A 58 9.09 -3.05 -8.26
CA SER A 58 9.13 -3.93 -7.09
C SER A 58 10.55 -4.05 -6.53
N HIS A 59 10.64 -4.10 -5.20
CA HIS A 59 11.88 -4.29 -4.44
C HIS A 59 11.90 -5.60 -3.65
N GLY A 60 10.72 -6.16 -3.36
CA GLY A 60 10.57 -7.43 -2.66
C GLY A 60 9.25 -8.09 -3.02
N LEU A 61 9.30 -9.39 -3.25
CA LEU A 61 8.19 -10.25 -3.60
C LEU A 61 8.27 -11.46 -2.67
N LEU A 62 7.58 -11.36 -1.55
CA LEU A 62 7.71 -12.31 -0.45
C LEU A 62 6.48 -13.20 -0.37
N ARG A 63 6.69 -14.46 0.04
CA ARG A 63 5.62 -15.29 0.58
C ARG A 63 5.75 -15.41 2.09
N GLY A 64 4.62 -15.61 2.74
CA GLY A 64 4.57 -15.82 4.18
C GLY A 64 3.27 -16.46 4.64
N THR A 65 3.03 -16.41 5.94
CA THR A 65 1.78 -16.84 6.57
C THR A 65 1.29 -15.73 7.50
N LEU A 66 0.05 -15.32 7.33
CA LEU A 66 -0.69 -14.48 8.27
C LEU A 66 -1.41 -15.38 9.27
N ARG A 67 -1.10 -15.22 10.55
CA ARG A 67 -1.79 -15.84 11.67
C ARG A 67 -2.65 -14.82 12.39
N VAL A 68 -3.96 -15.02 12.42
CA VAL A 68 -4.86 -14.24 13.27
C VAL A 68 -4.61 -14.60 14.74
N LEU A 69 -4.44 -13.60 15.60
CA LEU A 69 -4.16 -13.81 17.02
C LEU A 69 -5.38 -14.37 17.76
N ASP A 70 -5.12 -15.18 18.79
CA ASP A 70 -6.17 -15.73 19.65
C ASP A 70 -6.72 -14.68 20.62
N ASN A 71 -7.96 -14.89 21.07
CA ASN A 71 -8.59 -14.13 22.15
C ASN A 71 -8.61 -12.60 21.92
N LEU A 72 -8.80 -12.17 20.68
CA LEU A 72 -9.00 -10.76 20.36
C LEU A 72 -10.23 -10.20 21.09
N PRO A 73 -10.19 -8.94 21.56
CA PRO A 73 -11.39 -8.30 22.06
C PRO A 73 -12.51 -8.33 21.01
N PRO A 74 -13.79 -8.43 21.40
CA PRO A 74 -14.90 -8.60 20.45
C PRO A 74 -14.92 -7.54 19.34
N ASP A 75 -14.54 -6.30 19.66
CA ASP A 75 -14.51 -5.21 18.69
C ASP A 75 -13.44 -5.37 17.60
N TYR A 76 -12.39 -6.14 17.90
CA TYR A 76 -11.28 -6.44 16.99
C TYR A 76 -11.41 -7.82 16.33
N SER A 77 -12.31 -8.67 16.83
CA SER A 77 -12.61 -9.99 16.25
C SER A 77 -13.71 -9.89 15.19
N GLN A 78 -13.39 -9.28 14.05
CA GLN A 78 -14.34 -8.99 12.96
C GLN A 78 -13.79 -9.46 11.60
N GLY A 79 -14.69 -9.88 10.69
CA GLY A 79 -14.32 -10.26 9.33
C GLY A 79 -13.26 -11.36 9.28
N LEU A 80 -12.15 -11.12 8.57
CA LEU A 80 -10.99 -12.03 8.50
C LEU A 80 -10.44 -12.35 9.90
N PHE A 81 -10.57 -11.44 10.86
CA PHE A 81 -10.04 -11.56 12.22
C PHE A 81 -11.06 -12.16 13.21
N ALA A 82 -12.22 -12.60 12.74
CA ALA A 82 -13.29 -13.15 13.59
C ALA A 82 -12.92 -14.50 14.23
N ALA A 83 -11.97 -15.24 13.65
CA ALA A 83 -11.47 -16.49 14.19
C ALA A 83 -9.97 -16.63 13.95
N SER A 84 -9.28 -17.27 14.90
CA SER A 84 -7.88 -17.68 14.74
C SER A 84 -7.71 -18.55 13.50
N GLY A 85 -6.67 -18.31 12.72
CA GLY A 85 -6.40 -19.07 11.50
C GLY A 85 -5.10 -18.63 10.84
N ASP A 86 -4.53 -19.56 10.07
CA ASP A 86 -3.30 -19.36 9.30
C ASP A 86 -3.66 -19.27 7.81
N TYR A 87 -3.21 -18.19 7.16
CA TYR A 87 -3.49 -17.90 5.76
C TYR A 87 -2.18 -17.65 5.01
N PRO A 88 -1.95 -18.31 3.85
CA PRO A 88 -0.83 -17.94 2.99
C PRO A 88 -0.95 -16.48 2.55
N VAL A 89 0.19 -15.78 2.48
CA VAL A 89 0.23 -14.42 1.95
C VAL A 89 1.28 -14.24 0.87
N VAL A 90 1.00 -13.34 -0.07
CA VAL A 90 1.97 -12.72 -0.97
C VAL A 90 2.14 -11.26 -0.57
N MET A 91 3.37 -10.80 -0.42
CA MET A 91 3.71 -9.42 -0.08
C MET A 91 4.55 -8.80 -1.20
N ARG A 92 4.21 -7.57 -1.59
CA ARG A 92 4.89 -6.80 -2.64
C ARG A 92 5.33 -5.46 -2.11
N LEU A 93 6.64 -5.29 -2.01
CA LEU A 93 7.32 -4.05 -1.67
C LEU A 93 7.62 -3.24 -2.93
N SER A 94 7.35 -1.94 -2.91
CA SER A 94 7.53 -1.06 -4.09
C SER A 94 7.85 0.39 -3.70
N THR A 95 8.23 1.20 -4.68
CA THR A 95 8.31 2.67 -4.59
C THR A 95 7.21 3.30 -5.42
N THR A 96 6.63 4.42 -4.98
CA THR A 96 5.38 4.99 -5.55
C THR A 96 5.37 5.36 -7.04
N PRO A 97 6.45 5.83 -7.68
CA PRO A 97 6.40 6.26 -9.08
C PRO A 97 5.93 5.18 -10.07
N GLY A 98 5.33 5.62 -11.18
CA GLY A 98 4.99 4.79 -12.34
C GLY A 98 6.16 4.52 -13.27
N ASP A 99 7.23 5.32 -13.16
CA ASP A 99 8.47 5.15 -13.91
C ASP A 99 9.38 4.11 -13.21
N LEU A 100 10.16 3.34 -13.98
CA LEU A 100 11.22 2.49 -13.44
C LEU A 100 12.47 3.34 -13.12
N LEU A 101 12.39 4.10 -12.02
CA LEU A 101 13.44 5.02 -11.61
C LEU A 101 14.63 4.32 -10.95
N ASP A 102 15.76 5.01 -10.96
CA ASP A 102 16.90 4.71 -10.09
C ASP A 102 16.50 4.94 -8.62
N ASP A 103 16.82 4.00 -7.73
CA ASP A 103 16.45 4.05 -6.31
C ASP A 103 17.02 5.28 -5.58
N LYS A 104 18.07 5.91 -6.13
CA LYS A 104 18.58 7.19 -5.63
C LYS A 104 17.53 8.31 -5.65
N VAL A 105 16.53 8.23 -6.52
CA VAL A 105 15.30 9.03 -6.45
C VAL A 105 14.38 8.39 -5.41
N SER A 106 14.69 8.62 -4.14
CA SER A 106 14.02 7.94 -3.03
C SER A 106 12.63 8.54 -2.78
N THR A 107 11.59 7.73 -2.91
CA THR A 107 10.18 8.13 -2.83
C THR A 107 9.42 7.25 -1.82
N PRO A 108 8.20 7.58 -1.39
CA PRO A 108 7.46 6.74 -0.45
C PRO A 108 7.41 5.26 -0.85
N ARG A 109 7.40 4.40 0.15
CA ARG A 109 7.43 2.95 0.01
C ARG A 109 6.02 2.38 0.11
N GLY A 110 5.70 1.45 -0.77
CA GLY A 110 4.44 0.70 -0.77
C GLY A 110 4.63 -0.72 -0.28
N MET A 111 3.63 -1.23 0.44
CA MET A 111 3.47 -2.64 0.81
C MET A 111 2.07 -3.07 0.41
N ALA A 112 1.97 -4.00 -0.53
CA ALA A 112 0.72 -4.70 -0.82
C ALA A 112 0.78 -6.11 -0.25
N ILE A 113 -0.25 -6.51 0.48
CA ILE A 113 -0.40 -7.83 1.09
C ILE A 113 -1.63 -8.46 0.47
N LYS A 114 -1.50 -9.67 -0.07
CA LYS A 114 -2.61 -10.50 -0.54
C LYS A 114 -2.71 -11.71 0.37
N VAL A 115 -3.81 -11.84 1.08
CA VAL A 115 -4.13 -12.97 1.97
C VAL A 115 -5.00 -13.94 1.20
N ILE A 116 -4.65 -15.22 1.18
CA ILE A 116 -5.28 -16.24 0.35
C ILE A 116 -6.13 -17.18 1.21
N GLY A 117 -7.31 -17.57 0.71
CA GLY A 117 -8.21 -18.51 1.39
C GLY A 117 -9.11 -17.87 2.44
N VAL A 118 -9.35 -16.56 2.34
CA VAL A 118 -10.18 -15.84 3.32
C VAL A 118 -11.66 -16.22 3.17
N PRO A 119 -12.34 -16.68 4.22
CA PRO A 119 -13.77 -16.96 4.15
C PRO A 119 -14.59 -15.67 4.29
N GLY A 120 -15.78 -15.65 3.68
CA GLY A 120 -16.75 -14.55 3.83
C GLY A 120 -17.43 -14.18 2.51
N GLU A 121 -18.52 -13.43 2.62
CA GLU A 121 -19.21 -12.88 1.45
C GLU A 121 -18.27 -11.93 0.69
N ARG A 122 -18.27 -12.02 -0.65
CA ARG A 122 -17.44 -11.19 -1.53
C ARG A 122 -18.24 -10.02 -2.06
N LEU A 123 -17.56 -8.92 -2.34
CA LEU A 123 -18.12 -7.85 -3.17
C LEU A 123 -18.28 -8.35 -4.61
N ALA A 124 -19.13 -7.66 -5.40
CA ALA A 124 -19.37 -8.01 -6.79
C ALA A 124 -18.08 -8.09 -7.64
N ASP A 125 -17.10 -7.25 -7.34
CA ASP A 125 -15.82 -7.16 -8.06
C ASP A 125 -14.91 -8.38 -7.88
N GLY A 126 -15.13 -9.19 -6.85
CA GLY A 126 -14.31 -10.37 -6.51
C GLY A 126 -15.14 -11.63 -6.29
N GLN A 127 -16.28 -11.76 -6.97
CA GLN A 127 -17.09 -12.97 -6.89
C GLN A 127 -16.31 -14.19 -7.39
N GLY A 128 -16.26 -15.24 -6.55
CA GLY A 128 -15.51 -16.46 -6.83
C GLY A 128 -14.06 -16.43 -6.34
N ASP A 129 -13.52 -15.25 -6.02
CA ASP A 129 -12.18 -15.11 -5.47
C ASP A 129 -12.13 -15.50 -3.99
N VAL A 130 -10.93 -15.88 -3.55
CA VAL A 130 -10.64 -16.26 -2.16
C VAL A 130 -9.63 -15.34 -1.49
N THR A 131 -9.32 -14.20 -2.09
CA THR A 131 -8.25 -13.29 -1.65
C THR A 131 -8.77 -12.09 -0.84
N GLN A 132 -7.95 -11.57 0.08
CA GLN A 132 -8.15 -10.30 0.77
C GLN A 132 -6.88 -9.48 0.64
N ASP A 133 -6.96 -8.31 0.02
CA ASP A 133 -5.81 -7.46 -0.19
C ASP A 133 -5.79 -6.29 0.80
N PHE A 134 -4.61 -5.98 1.32
CA PHE A 134 -4.32 -4.76 2.06
C PHE A 134 -3.24 -3.98 1.32
N ILE A 135 -3.56 -2.76 0.90
CA ILE A 135 -2.65 -1.91 0.13
C ILE A 135 -2.23 -0.73 0.99
N MET A 136 -0.93 -0.65 1.27
CA MET A 136 -0.39 0.17 2.34
C MET A 136 0.80 1.00 1.84
N VAL A 137 1.06 2.13 2.50
CA VAL A 137 2.16 3.06 2.22
C VAL A 137 2.81 3.47 3.54
N ASN A 138 4.10 3.77 3.55
CA ASN A 138 4.85 4.09 4.76
C ASN A 138 4.64 5.52 5.30
N GLY A 139 3.39 5.99 5.34
CA GLY A 139 3.00 7.22 6.04
C GLY A 139 1.57 7.09 6.59
N PRO A 140 1.26 7.67 7.76
CA PRO A 140 0.01 7.38 8.47
C PRO A 140 -1.25 7.98 7.81
N THR A 141 -1.09 8.99 6.97
CA THR A 141 -2.18 9.73 6.32
C THR A 141 -2.03 9.75 4.81
N PHE A 142 -3.14 9.93 4.10
CA PHE A 142 -3.13 10.18 2.67
C PHE A 142 -2.81 11.66 2.40
N GLN A 143 -2.21 11.95 1.26
CA GLN A 143 -1.73 13.32 0.96
C GLN A 143 -2.81 14.28 0.47
N ALA A 144 -4.02 13.78 0.18
CA ALA A 144 -5.13 14.59 -0.33
C ALA A 144 -6.40 14.37 0.50
N PRO A 145 -7.15 15.44 0.83
CA PRO A 145 -8.33 15.32 1.69
C PRO A 145 -9.53 14.73 0.96
N THR A 146 -9.59 14.81 -0.38
CA THR A 146 -10.65 14.19 -1.18
C THR A 146 -10.11 13.65 -2.51
N ALA A 147 -10.88 12.80 -3.17
CA ALA A 147 -10.54 12.29 -4.50
C ALA A 147 -10.43 13.40 -5.54
N LYS A 148 -11.30 14.40 -5.49
CA LYS A 148 -11.24 15.57 -6.37
C LYS A 148 -9.96 16.37 -6.20
N LYS A 149 -9.53 16.58 -4.94
CA LYS A 149 -8.24 17.25 -4.66
C LYS A 149 -7.05 16.41 -5.14
N PHE A 150 -7.12 15.09 -4.98
CA PHE A 150 -6.10 14.19 -5.51
C PHE A 150 -5.99 14.28 -7.04
N LEU A 151 -7.12 14.26 -7.76
CA LEU A 151 -7.14 14.46 -9.22
C LEU A 151 -6.49 15.80 -9.63
N GLY A 152 -6.78 16.87 -8.89
CA GLY A 152 -6.15 18.17 -9.11
C GLY A 152 -4.62 18.12 -9.01
N SER A 153 -4.09 17.46 -7.98
CA SER A 153 -2.65 17.26 -7.81
C SER A 153 -2.02 16.43 -8.94
N VAL A 154 -2.69 15.35 -9.37
CA VAL A 154 -2.22 14.51 -10.49
C VAL A 154 -2.14 15.32 -11.79
N LYS A 155 -3.19 16.08 -12.12
CA LYS A 155 -3.22 16.94 -13.32
C LYS A 155 -2.10 17.99 -13.30
N LEU A 156 -1.82 18.58 -12.13
CA LEU A 156 -0.74 19.55 -11.98
C LEU A 156 0.63 18.89 -12.22
N LEU A 157 0.89 17.73 -11.60
CA LEU A 157 2.14 16.99 -11.76
C LEU A 157 2.37 16.56 -13.22
N ALA A 158 1.34 16.05 -13.90
CA ALA A 158 1.41 15.68 -15.32
C ALA A 158 1.80 16.90 -16.18
N ALA A 159 1.12 18.04 -16.02
CA ALA A 159 1.39 19.26 -16.78
C ALA A 159 2.81 19.83 -16.58
N THR A 160 3.44 19.56 -15.43
CA THR A 160 4.82 19.98 -15.15
C THR A 160 5.88 18.98 -15.65
N THR A 161 5.52 17.70 -15.77
CA THR A 161 6.41 16.61 -16.19
C THR A 161 6.71 16.64 -17.69
N ASP A 162 5.73 17.01 -18.52
CA ASP A 162 5.88 17.07 -19.98
C ASP A 162 6.86 18.14 -20.49
N LYS A 163 7.38 19.01 -19.60
CA LYS A 163 8.16 20.18 -20.02
C LYS A 163 9.70 20.05 -19.92
N ALA A 164 10.27 19.07 -19.22
CA ALA A 164 11.72 18.80 -19.26
C ALA A 164 12.17 17.58 -18.41
N PRO A 165 12.63 16.46 -19.01
CA PRO A 165 13.21 15.32 -18.29
C PRO A 165 14.46 15.68 -17.45
N GLY A 166 15.27 16.65 -17.91
CA GLY A 166 16.44 17.14 -17.17
C GLY A 166 16.09 17.90 -15.89
N LEU A 167 14.87 18.45 -15.81
CA LEU A 167 14.39 19.17 -14.64
C LEU A 167 13.97 18.21 -13.52
N LYS A 168 13.51 16.98 -13.81
CA LYS A 168 13.17 15.98 -12.77
C LYS A 168 14.37 15.66 -11.85
N LYS A 169 15.56 15.45 -12.43
CA LYS A 169 16.79 15.17 -11.66
C LYS A 169 17.30 16.40 -10.91
N ALA A 170 17.27 17.57 -11.53
CA ALA A 170 17.70 18.82 -10.91
C ALA A 170 16.75 19.29 -9.80
N LEU A 171 15.44 19.10 -9.98
CA LEU A 171 14.40 19.39 -9.00
C LEU A 171 14.51 18.42 -7.82
N SER A 172 14.61 17.10 -8.06
CA SER A 172 14.82 16.12 -6.99
C SER A 172 16.07 16.43 -6.15
N ALA A 173 17.19 16.79 -6.79
CA ALA A 173 18.42 17.20 -6.08
C ALA A 173 18.27 18.52 -5.29
N ALA A 174 17.54 19.50 -5.83
CA ALA A 174 17.26 20.76 -5.14
C ALA A 174 16.28 20.60 -3.97
N LEU A 175 15.29 19.71 -4.11
CA LEU A 175 14.29 19.42 -3.08
C LEU A 175 14.91 18.62 -1.91
N GLN A 176 15.79 17.66 -2.19
CA GLN A 176 16.59 16.97 -1.17
C GLN A 176 17.50 17.94 -0.37
N GLY A 177 18.01 18.98 -1.02
CA GLY A 177 18.79 20.04 -0.35
C GLY A 177 17.94 20.96 0.52
N ALA A 178 16.70 21.24 0.11
CA ALA A 178 15.75 22.06 0.88
C ALA A 178 15.20 21.31 2.10
N GLU A 179 14.99 20.00 2.01
CA GLU A 179 14.49 19.15 3.10
C GLU A 179 15.46 19.12 4.29
N LYS A 180 16.78 19.04 4.05
CA LYS A 180 17.81 19.17 5.10
C LYS A 180 17.76 20.50 5.86
N VAL A 181 17.18 21.54 5.25
CA VAL A 181 16.99 22.86 5.89
C VAL A 181 15.66 22.93 6.65
N ILE A 182 14.63 22.19 6.24
CA ILE A 182 13.31 22.18 6.91
C ILE A 182 13.27 21.17 8.07
N GLU A 183 14.00 20.05 7.99
CA GLU A 183 14.24 19.14 9.14
C GLU A 183 14.86 19.89 10.33
N ALA A 184 15.73 20.87 10.07
CA ALA A 184 16.32 21.72 11.10
C ALA A 184 15.31 22.65 11.80
N VAL A 185 14.07 22.75 11.28
CA VAL A 185 12.96 23.56 11.83
C VAL A 185 11.74 22.69 12.21
N GLY A 186 11.85 21.36 12.16
CA GLY A 186 10.87 20.41 12.68
C GLY A 186 9.62 20.16 11.81
N GLY A 187 9.67 20.42 10.50
CA GLY A 187 8.59 20.11 9.57
C GLY A 187 9.03 19.23 8.40
N GLU A 188 8.32 18.14 8.14
CA GLU A 188 8.47 17.38 6.87
C GLU A 188 7.45 17.91 5.85
N SER A 189 7.90 18.22 4.63
CA SER A 189 6.98 18.58 3.54
C SER A 189 6.59 17.34 2.76
N ALA A 190 5.33 16.93 2.85
CA ALA A 190 4.79 15.79 2.10
C ALA A 190 5.06 15.89 0.58
N THR A 191 5.15 17.11 0.05
CA THR A 191 5.50 17.37 -1.35
C THR A 191 6.97 17.10 -1.66
N LEU A 192 7.91 17.36 -0.75
CA LEU A 192 9.33 17.04 -0.96
C LEU A 192 9.57 15.54 -0.91
N VAL A 193 9.03 14.88 0.11
CA VAL A 193 9.10 13.42 0.29
C VAL A 193 8.56 12.70 -0.94
N SER A 194 7.39 13.10 -1.45
CA SER A 194 6.78 12.50 -2.65
C SER A 194 7.57 12.73 -3.95
N LEU A 195 8.36 13.81 -4.04
CA LEU A 195 9.15 14.18 -5.23
C LEU A 195 10.61 13.72 -5.18
N GLY A 196 10.95 12.79 -4.30
CA GLY A 196 12.29 12.20 -4.23
C GLY A 196 13.09 12.55 -2.98
N GLY A 197 12.47 13.20 -2.00
CA GLY A 197 13.07 13.57 -0.72
C GLY A 197 13.09 12.47 0.34
N HIS A 198 12.35 11.37 0.13
CA HIS A 198 12.20 10.32 1.13
C HIS A 198 13.58 9.83 1.64
N PRO A 199 13.78 9.65 2.95
CA PRO A 199 15.02 9.10 3.49
C PRO A 199 15.47 7.82 2.76
N GLN A 200 16.77 7.68 2.54
CA GLN A 200 17.35 6.50 1.89
C GLN A 200 17.54 5.39 2.94
N THR A 201 16.41 4.90 3.46
CA THR A 201 16.33 3.89 4.52
C THR A 201 15.91 2.53 3.97
N HIS A 202 16.22 1.48 4.75
CA HIS A 202 15.91 0.10 4.43
C HIS A 202 14.39 -0.15 4.46
N ILE A 203 13.83 -0.51 3.30
CA ILE A 203 12.37 -0.63 3.12
C ILE A 203 11.68 -1.64 4.06
N LEU A 204 12.36 -2.71 4.48
CA LEU A 204 11.81 -3.70 5.42
C LEU A 204 11.70 -3.17 6.87
N GLY A 205 12.40 -2.09 7.22
CA GLY A 205 12.32 -1.44 8.53
C GLY A 205 11.16 -0.45 8.66
N GLU A 206 10.43 -0.20 7.58
CA GLU A 206 9.33 0.76 7.52
C GLU A 206 8.07 0.22 8.21
N THR A 207 7.29 1.12 8.82
CA THR A 207 5.89 0.84 9.18
C THR A 207 4.98 1.27 8.05
N PHE A 208 4.07 0.40 7.62
CA PHE A 208 3.15 0.68 6.53
C PHE A 208 1.73 0.88 7.07
N PHE A 209 0.96 1.76 6.43
CA PHE A 209 -0.40 2.12 6.85
C PHE A 209 -1.38 2.00 5.69
N SER A 210 -2.62 1.62 5.96
CA SER A 210 -3.68 1.63 4.95
C SER A 210 -4.03 3.05 4.47
N GLN A 211 -3.68 4.07 5.28
CA GLN A 211 -3.95 5.52 5.13
C GLN A 211 -5.42 5.92 5.13
N VAL A 212 -6.25 5.12 4.45
CA VAL A 212 -7.69 5.27 4.29
C VAL A 212 -8.42 4.13 5.02
N PRO A 213 -9.66 4.37 5.48
CA PRO A 213 -10.39 3.40 6.27
C PRO A 213 -11.06 2.30 5.43
N ILE A 214 -11.33 1.20 6.10
CA ILE A 214 -12.17 0.10 5.62
C ILE A 214 -13.28 -0.19 6.62
N LEU A 215 -14.33 -0.87 6.16
CA LEU A 215 -15.27 -1.53 7.03
C LEU A 215 -14.53 -2.62 7.82
N PHE A 216 -14.95 -2.84 9.06
CA PHE A 216 -14.33 -3.80 9.95
C PHE A 216 -15.43 -4.55 10.70
N GLY A 217 -16.17 -5.37 9.96
CA GLY A 217 -17.42 -5.98 10.41
C GLY A 217 -18.43 -4.91 10.80
N ARG A 218 -18.68 -4.76 12.11
CA ARG A 218 -19.58 -3.73 12.64
C ARG A 218 -18.99 -2.31 12.66
N TYR A 219 -17.68 -2.16 12.58
CA TYR A 219 -16.97 -0.89 12.82
C TYR A 219 -16.25 -0.38 11.58
N MET A 220 -15.50 0.72 11.72
CA MET A 220 -14.56 1.23 10.71
C MET A 220 -13.14 1.24 11.27
N ALA A 221 -12.16 0.95 10.42
CA ALA A 221 -10.78 0.79 10.84
C ALA A 221 -9.76 1.35 9.84
N LYS A 222 -8.63 1.81 10.36
CA LYS A 222 -7.35 1.87 9.63
C LYS A 222 -6.45 0.71 10.09
N LEU A 223 -5.52 0.31 9.24
CA LEU A 223 -4.57 -0.77 9.51
C LEU A 223 -3.13 -0.26 9.42
N GLN A 224 -2.24 -0.87 10.20
CA GLN A 224 -0.79 -0.70 10.03
C GLN A 224 -0.06 -2.05 10.11
N LEU A 225 1.06 -2.15 9.41
CA LEU A 225 1.97 -3.30 9.44
C LEU A 225 3.30 -2.84 10.03
N VAL A 226 3.70 -3.44 11.15
CA VAL A 226 4.87 -3.03 11.94
C VAL A 226 5.90 -4.16 12.00
N PRO A 227 7.18 -3.93 11.68
CA PRO A 227 8.23 -4.93 11.87
C PRO A 227 8.43 -5.24 13.36
N VAL A 228 8.52 -6.52 13.74
CA VAL A 228 8.62 -6.94 15.16
C VAL A 228 9.69 -7.98 15.47
N SER A 229 10.19 -8.76 14.50
CA SER A 229 11.34 -9.64 14.78
C SER A 229 12.60 -8.81 15.05
N PRO A 230 13.50 -9.25 15.96
CA PRO A 230 14.66 -8.45 16.38
C PRO A 230 15.50 -7.92 15.22
N GLU A 231 15.84 -8.79 14.26
CA GLU A 231 16.67 -8.48 13.10
C GLU A 231 15.97 -7.49 12.16
N LEU A 232 14.66 -7.65 11.97
CA LEU A 232 13.86 -6.77 11.13
C LEU A 232 13.66 -5.39 11.78
N ALA A 233 13.46 -5.34 13.09
CA ALA A 233 13.32 -4.10 13.84
C ALA A 233 14.61 -3.27 13.85
N MET A 234 15.78 -3.92 13.76
CA MET A 234 17.07 -3.23 13.63
C MET A 234 17.24 -2.48 12.30
N LEU A 235 16.44 -2.80 11.28
CA LEU A 235 16.47 -2.10 9.99
C LEU A 235 15.77 -0.74 10.03
N LYS A 236 15.04 -0.43 11.10
CA LYS A 236 14.36 0.86 11.25
C LYS A 236 15.38 1.99 11.17
N ASP A 237 15.12 2.95 10.29
CA ASP A 237 15.98 4.12 10.01
C ASP A 237 17.41 3.73 9.54
N GLN A 238 17.68 2.45 9.25
CA GLN A 238 18.96 2.01 8.74
C GLN A 238 19.14 2.54 7.33
N THR A 239 20.21 3.30 7.11
CA THR A 239 20.52 3.85 5.80
C THR A 239 20.96 2.76 4.82
N VAL A 240 20.60 2.94 3.56
CA VAL A 240 21.08 2.11 2.45
C VAL A 240 21.91 2.95 1.50
N ASP A 241 23.06 2.41 1.10
CA ASP A 241 23.89 3.05 0.07
C ASP A 241 23.32 2.74 -1.32
N LEU A 242 22.77 3.77 -1.96
CA LEU A 242 22.14 3.71 -3.28
C LEU A 242 23.06 4.27 -4.38
N ASP A 243 24.28 4.71 -4.06
CA ASP A 243 25.17 5.28 -5.05
C ASP A 243 25.58 4.24 -6.09
N HIS A 244 25.32 4.57 -7.37
CA HIS A 244 25.55 3.69 -8.52
C HIS A 244 24.81 2.34 -8.43
N LYS A 245 23.76 2.25 -7.61
CA LYS A 245 22.94 1.04 -7.44
C LYS A 245 21.50 1.34 -7.85
N PRO A 246 21.18 1.27 -9.15
CA PRO A 246 19.84 1.59 -9.63
C PRO A 246 18.76 0.72 -9.02
N ASN A 247 19.08 -0.47 -8.48
CA ASN A 247 18.17 -1.36 -7.75
C ASN A 247 18.61 -1.59 -6.30
N GLY A 248 19.28 -0.62 -5.66
CA GLY A 248 19.86 -0.77 -4.33
C GLY A 248 18.85 -1.17 -3.24
N LEU A 249 17.61 -0.67 -3.30
CA LEU A 249 16.56 -1.08 -2.34
C LEU A 249 16.17 -2.54 -2.53
N ARG A 250 16.13 -3.02 -3.78
CA ARG A 250 15.89 -4.44 -4.07
C ARG A 250 17.03 -5.31 -3.57
N GLY A 251 18.27 -4.89 -3.81
CA GLY A 251 19.46 -5.58 -3.29
C GLY A 251 19.39 -5.75 -1.78
N ALA A 252 19.10 -4.67 -1.05
CA ALA A 252 18.98 -4.70 0.40
C ALA A 252 17.89 -5.68 0.90
N VAL A 253 16.73 -5.74 0.23
CA VAL A 253 15.68 -6.72 0.55
C VAL A 253 16.15 -8.15 0.30
N VAL A 254 16.79 -8.42 -0.85
CA VAL A 254 17.31 -9.74 -1.21
C VAL A 254 18.36 -10.20 -0.20
N ASP A 255 19.31 -9.32 0.14
CA ASP A 255 20.38 -9.61 1.09
C ASP A 255 19.79 -9.99 2.45
N PHE A 256 18.84 -9.20 2.97
CA PHE A 256 18.19 -9.50 4.26
C PHE A 256 17.37 -10.79 4.21
N MET A 257 16.47 -10.94 3.23
CA MET A 257 15.54 -12.07 3.20
C MET A 257 16.22 -13.40 2.91
N THR A 258 17.41 -13.40 2.27
CA THR A 258 18.17 -14.63 2.04
C THR A 258 18.69 -15.23 3.35
N GLU A 259 18.98 -14.39 4.34
CA GLU A 259 19.63 -14.82 5.60
C GLU A 259 18.67 -14.85 6.79
N HIS A 260 17.59 -14.06 6.75
CA HIS A 260 16.73 -13.83 7.90
C HIS A 260 15.27 -14.19 7.62
N ALA A 261 14.61 -14.75 8.63
CA ALA A 261 13.16 -14.73 8.70
C ALA A 261 12.68 -13.36 9.19
N ALA A 262 11.48 -12.96 8.77
CA ALA A 262 10.89 -11.68 9.09
C ALA A 262 9.51 -11.86 9.71
N GLU A 263 9.20 -11.08 10.76
CA GLU A 263 7.88 -11.07 11.38
C GLU A 263 7.36 -9.64 11.51
N TRP A 264 6.11 -9.44 11.11
CA TRP A 264 5.37 -8.19 11.27
C TRP A 264 4.10 -8.40 12.10
N GLU A 265 3.68 -7.38 12.83
CA GLU A 265 2.33 -7.30 13.38
C GLU A 265 1.42 -6.49 12.46
N LEU A 266 0.29 -7.08 12.08
CA LEU A 266 -0.82 -6.34 11.49
C LEU A 266 -1.70 -5.83 12.64
N ARG A 267 -1.80 -4.51 12.74
CA ARG A 267 -2.55 -3.83 13.81
C ARG A 267 -3.71 -3.05 13.22
N VAL A 268 -4.75 -2.91 14.04
CA VAL A 268 -6.01 -2.23 13.73
C VAL A 268 -6.19 -1.06 14.68
N GLN A 269 -6.67 0.05 14.13
CA GLN A 269 -7.08 1.24 14.85
C GLN A 269 -8.53 1.54 14.48
N LEU A 270 -9.43 1.52 15.48
CA LEU A 270 -10.86 1.68 15.26
C LEU A 270 -11.28 3.16 15.29
N CYS A 271 -12.26 3.49 14.46
CA CYS A 271 -12.96 4.77 14.48
C CYS A 271 -13.81 4.87 15.75
N THR A 272 -13.75 6.01 16.45
CA THR A 272 -14.55 6.27 17.67
C THR A 272 -15.43 7.51 17.54
N ASP A 273 -15.11 8.40 16.61
CA ASP A 273 -15.72 9.72 16.46
C ASP A 273 -15.44 10.24 15.05
N LEU A 274 -16.44 10.70 14.30
CA LEU A 274 -16.25 11.10 12.90
C LEU A 274 -15.53 12.44 12.74
N ASP A 275 -15.49 13.27 13.78
CA ASP A 275 -14.75 14.54 13.74
C ASP A 275 -13.25 14.30 13.97
N GLU A 276 -12.89 13.34 14.83
CA GLU A 276 -11.49 13.00 15.17
C GLU A 276 -10.92 11.90 14.27
N THR A 277 -11.77 10.97 13.83
CA THR A 277 -11.41 9.81 13.00
C THR A 277 -12.29 9.75 11.73
N PRO A 278 -12.22 10.78 10.86
CA PRO A 278 -13.12 10.89 9.71
C PRO A 278 -12.90 9.80 8.66
N ILE A 279 -13.99 9.46 7.97
CA ILE A 279 -13.97 8.55 6.82
C ILE A 279 -13.55 9.28 5.54
N GLU A 280 -14.15 10.46 5.30
CA GLU A 280 -14.03 11.15 4.02
C GLU A 280 -12.77 12.04 3.91
N ASP A 281 -12.10 12.34 5.03
CA ASP A 281 -10.83 13.09 5.05
C ASP A 281 -9.67 12.23 5.59
N PRO A 282 -8.90 11.56 4.71
CA PRO A 282 -7.78 10.73 5.12
C PRO A 282 -6.48 11.51 5.40
N THR A 283 -6.50 12.85 5.34
CA THR A 283 -5.37 13.68 5.78
C THR A 283 -5.31 13.82 7.29
N VAL A 284 -6.40 13.51 7.98
CA VAL A 284 -6.46 13.47 9.45
C VAL A 284 -5.82 12.18 9.98
N GLU A 285 -4.77 12.34 10.78
CA GLU A 285 -4.14 11.25 11.52
C GLU A 285 -5.02 10.85 12.71
N TRP A 286 -5.41 9.58 12.75
CA TRP A 286 -6.21 9.03 13.83
C TRP A 286 -5.31 8.77 15.04
N THR A 287 -5.77 9.12 16.24
CA THR A 287 -4.99 9.00 17.49
C THR A 287 -5.47 7.88 18.42
N THR A 288 -6.46 7.09 17.99
CA THR A 288 -6.97 5.95 18.76
C THR A 288 -5.92 4.83 18.86
N PRO A 289 -6.00 3.90 19.82
CA PRO A 289 -4.94 2.91 20.01
C PRO A 289 -4.83 1.91 18.85
N TRP A 290 -3.59 1.55 18.50
CA TRP A 290 -3.28 0.42 17.62
C TRP A 290 -3.30 -0.89 18.41
N VAL A 291 -4.10 -1.85 17.96
CA VAL A 291 -4.20 -3.20 18.57
C VAL A 291 -3.77 -4.23 17.56
N ALA A 292 -2.81 -5.10 17.92
CA ALA A 292 -2.40 -6.20 17.07
C ALA A 292 -3.54 -7.22 16.92
N VAL A 293 -3.85 -7.58 15.68
CA VAL A 293 -4.91 -8.56 15.33
C VAL A 293 -4.35 -9.79 14.63
N ALA A 294 -3.20 -9.66 13.96
CA ALA A 294 -2.54 -10.77 13.30
C ALA A 294 -1.01 -10.57 13.28
N ARG A 295 -0.28 -11.66 13.04
CA ARG A 295 1.15 -11.65 12.74
C ARG A 295 1.40 -12.22 11.36
N ILE A 296 2.28 -11.60 10.59
CA ILE A 296 2.76 -12.15 9.32
C ILE A 296 4.19 -12.62 9.52
N ALA A 297 4.44 -13.89 9.26
CA ALA A 297 5.77 -14.48 9.28
C ALA A 297 6.20 -14.87 7.86
N ALA A 298 7.39 -14.44 7.44
CA ALA A 298 8.02 -14.83 6.19
C ALA A 298 9.34 -15.55 6.51
N PRO A 299 9.54 -16.81 6.06
CA PRO A 299 10.82 -17.47 6.22
C PRO A 299 11.89 -16.81 5.34
N ALA A 300 13.16 -17.15 5.60
CA ALA A 300 14.24 -16.81 4.70
C ALA A 300 13.96 -17.37 3.29
N GLN A 301 14.14 -16.54 2.27
CA GLN A 301 13.77 -16.77 0.88
C GLN A 301 14.52 -15.81 -0.03
N ALA A 302 14.48 -16.03 -1.35
CA ALA A 302 15.20 -15.19 -2.32
C ALA A 302 14.85 -13.69 -2.25
N GLY A 303 13.65 -13.35 -1.76
CA GLY A 303 13.19 -11.97 -1.59
C GLY A 303 12.76 -11.29 -2.89
N TRP A 304 13.46 -11.52 -4.00
CA TRP A 304 13.08 -11.07 -5.34
C TRP A 304 13.83 -11.89 -6.41
N THR A 305 13.12 -12.38 -7.42
CA THR A 305 13.71 -12.92 -8.65
C THR A 305 12.94 -12.43 -9.87
N HIS A 306 13.52 -12.59 -11.07
CA HIS A 306 12.78 -12.28 -12.29
C HIS A 306 11.54 -13.16 -12.46
N GLY A 307 11.61 -14.46 -12.14
CA GLY A 307 10.47 -15.37 -12.17
C GLY A 307 9.35 -14.93 -11.22
N LEU A 308 9.68 -14.53 -10.00
CA LEU A 308 8.71 -13.95 -9.06
C LEU A 308 8.12 -12.64 -9.58
N SER A 309 8.91 -11.79 -10.24
CA SER A 309 8.42 -10.55 -10.84
C SER A 309 7.42 -10.84 -11.96
N VAL A 310 7.68 -11.81 -12.85
CA VAL A 310 6.67 -12.22 -13.85
C VAL A 310 5.40 -12.74 -13.17
N LEU A 311 5.53 -13.60 -12.16
CA LEU A 311 4.38 -14.16 -11.44
C LEU A 311 3.55 -13.09 -10.73
N VAL A 312 4.19 -12.18 -9.99
CA VAL A 312 3.51 -11.23 -9.10
C VAL A 312 3.31 -9.87 -9.75
N ASP A 313 4.34 -9.33 -10.40
CA ASP A 313 4.22 -8.04 -11.08
C ASP A 313 3.32 -8.16 -12.31
N ASP A 314 3.50 -9.16 -13.16
CA ASP A 314 2.74 -9.26 -14.42
C ASP A 314 1.52 -10.17 -14.31
N GLY A 315 1.56 -11.21 -13.48
CA GLY A 315 0.49 -12.20 -13.34
C GLY A 315 -0.57 -11.92 -12.28
N MET A 316 -0.30 -11.04 -11.31
CA MET A 316 -1.24 -10.75 -10.21
C MET A 316 -1.77 -9.31 -10.20
N GLN A 317 -2.95 -9.18 -9.64
CA GLN A 317 -3.55 -7.90 -9.28
C GLN A 317 -3.54 -7.75 -7.75
N PHE A 318 -3.23 -6.54 -7.29
CA PHE A 318 -3.43 -6.14 -5.90
C PHE A 318 -4.44 -5.00 -5.91
N SER A 319 -5.58 -5.16 -5.24
CA SER A 319 -6.65 -4.17 -5.22
C SER A 319 -7.33 -4.14 -3.86
N PRO A 320 -7.54 -2.96 -3.22
CA PRO A 320 -8.24 -2.91 -1.94
C PRO A 320 -9.69 -3.44 -2.03
N TRP A 321 -10.24 -3.58 -3.24
CA TRP A 321 -11.58 -4.12 -3.50
C TRP A 321 -11.60 -5.65 -3.67
N HIS A 322 -10.43 -6.32 -3.73
CA HIS A 322 -10.35 -7.78 -3.57
C HIS A 322 -10.45 -8.08 -2.08
N CYS A 323 -11.68 -8.17 -1.59
CA CYS A 323 -11.96 -8.23 -0.16
C CYS A 323 -13.26 -8.99 0.13
N ILE A 324 -13.47 -9.32 1.39
CA ILE A 324 -14.80 -9.70 1.89
C ILE A 324 -15.64 -8.44 2.15
N ALA A 325 -16.96 -8.58 2.11
CA ALA A 325 -17.91 -7.48 2.37
C ALA A 325 -17.68 -6.83 3.74
N ALA A 326 -17.31 -7.63 4.75
CA ALA A 326 -16.98 -7.15 6.10
C ALA A 326 -15.72 -6.25 6.15
N HIS A 327 -14.91 -6.24 5.09
CA HIS A 327 -13.71 -5.41 4.91
C HIS A 327 -13.81 -4.46 3.71
N ARG A 328 -15.03 -4.13 3.28
CA ARG A 328 -15.26 -3.22 2.16
C ARG A 328 -14.53 -1.89 2.38
N PRO A 329 -13.77 -1.40 1.39
CA PRO A 329 -13.17 -0.07 1.43
C PRO A 329 -14.17 1.08 1.63
N LEU A 330 -13.79 2.12 2.39
CA LEU A 330 -14.66 3.27 2.73
C LEU A 330 -14.07 4.62 2.29
N GLY A 331 -14.94 5.57 1.99
CA GLY A 331 -14.59 6.96 1.67
C GLY A 331 -14.23 7.21 0.20
N SER A 332 -14.22 8.49 -0.19
CA SER A 332 -14.03 8.96 -1.58
C SER A 332 -12.78 8.39 -2.25
N ILE A 333 -11.64 8.38 -1.56
CA ILE A 333 -10.39 7.81 -2.08
C ILE A 333 -10.54 6.32 -2.39
N MET A 334 -11.22 5.54 -1.55
CA MET A 334 -11.43 4.12 -1.83
C MET A 334 -12.40 3.89 -2.99
N ARG A 335 -13.48 4.69 -3.10
CA ARG A 335 -14.42 4.61 -4.23
C ARG A 335 -13.73 4.86 -5.57
N VAL A 336 -12.86 5.87 -5.66
CA VAL A 336 -12.10 6.11 -6.90
C VAL A 336 -11.05 5.03 -7.17
N ARG A 337 -10.42 4.48 -6.12
CA ARG A 337 -9.48 3.36 -6.26
C ARG A 337 -10.13 2.13 -6.88
N ARG A 338 -11.42 1.87 -6.66
CA ARG A 338 -12.14 0.76 -7.31
C ARG A 338 -11.98 0.80 -8.83
N ALA A 339 -12.33 1.94 -9.41
CA ALA A 339 -12.36 2.14 -10.85
C ALA A 339 -10.94 2.28 -11.44
N VAL A 340 -10.02 2.95 -10.74
CA VAL A 340 -8.64 3.16 -11.20
C VAL A 340 -7.85 1.86 -11.21
N TYR A 341 -7.97 1.04 -10.16
CA TYR A 341 -7.25 -0.25 -10.08
C TYR A 341 -7.75 -1.22 -11.16
N ALA A 342 -9.08 -1.31 -11.36
CA ALA A 342 -9.66 -2.11 -12.43
C ALA A 342 -9.19 -1.67 -13.82
N ALA A 343 -9.15 -0.35 -14.08
CA ALA A 343 -8.65 0.19 -15.35
C ALA A 343 -7.15 -0.10 -15.56
N SER A 344 -6.33 0.03 -14.51
CA SER A 344 -4.90 -0.28 -14.58
C SER A 344 -4.65 -1.77 -14.84
N ALA A 345 -5.38 -2.65 -14.16
CA ALA A 345 -5.28 -4.09 -14.37
C ALA A 345 -5.63 -4.49 -15.81
N ARG A 346 -6.76 -3.99 -16.34
CA ARG A 346 -7.16 -4.22 -17.73
C ARG A 346 -6.11 -3.73 -18.72
N PHE A 347 -5.60 -2.51 -18.53
CA PHE A 347 -4.56 -1.95 -19.40
C PHE A 347 -3.31 -2.85 -19.45
N ARG A 348 -2.82 -3.31 -18.29
CA ARG A 348 -1.65 -4.21 -18.23
C ARG A 348 -1.91 -5.55 -18.92
N ALA A 349 -3.05 -6.17 -18.64
CA ALA A 349 -3.42 -7.46 -19.23
C ALA A 349 -3.49 -7.38 -20.76
N GLU A 350 -4.13 -6.32 -21.29
CA GLU A 350 -4.25 -6.08 -22.74
C GLU A 350 -2.89 -5.79 -23.40
N ARG A 351 -2.05 -4.95 -22.79
CA ARG A 351 -0.79 -4.51 -23.40
C ARG A 351 0.34 -5.52 -23.28
N ASN A 352 0.39 -6.27 -22.19
CA ASN A 352 1.42 -7.29 -21.97
C ASN A 352 1.02 -8.66 -22.54
N GLY A 353 -0.23 -8.83 -22.99
CA GLY A 353 -0.74 -10.12 -23.46
C GLY A 353 -0.71 -11.23 -22.40
N THR A 354 -0.66 -10.84 -21.12
CA THR A 354 -0.57 -11.75 -19.98
C THR A 354 -1.86 -11.67 -19.17
N PRO A 355 -2.63 -12.77 -19.07
CA PRO A 355 -3.80 -12.80 -18.21
C PRO A 355 -3.42 -12.57 -16.75
N LEU A 356 -4.17 -11.70 -16.07
CA LEU A 356 -4.09 -11.58 -14.61
C LEU A 356 -4.95 -12.67 -13.98
N ALA A 357 -4.44 -13.34 -12.95
CA ALA A 357 -5.16 -14.39 -12.24
C ALA A 357 -5.03 -14.20 -10.72
N GLU A 358 -6.15 -14.32 -10.01
CA GLU A 358 -6.16 -14.34 -8.56
C GLU A 358 -5.74 -15.73 -8.05
N PRO A 359 -4.77 -15.82 -7.12
CA PRO A 359 -4.34 -17.10 -6.58
C PRO A 359 -5.36 -17.69 -5.61
N HIS A 360 -5.63 -18.98 -5.74
CA HIS A 360 -6.37 -19.77 -4.74
C HIS A 360 -5.44 -20.48 -3.75
N ASN A 361 -4.16 -20.64 -4.11
CA ASN A 361 -3.08 -21.20 -3.30
C ASN A 361 -1.73 -20.66 -3.81
N LEU A 362 -0.61 -21.18 -3.28
CA LEU A 362 0.75 -20.79 -3.68
C LEU A 362 1.52 -21.92 -4.39
N ASP A 363 0.82 -22.88 -5.01
CA ASP A 363 1.47 -24.05 -5.65
C ASP A 363 2.39 -23.66 -6.82
N HIS A 364 2.12 -22.52 -7.45
CA HIS A 364 2.91 -21.97 -8.56
C HIS A 364 4.06 -21.06 -8.10
N TRP A 365 4.27 -20.89 -6.79
CA TRP A 365 5.36 -20.07 -6.28
C TRP A 365 6.70 -20.78 -6.49
N GLN A 366 7.56 -20.22 -7.35
CA GLN A 366 8.90 -20.73 -7.63
C GLN A 366 9.92 -19.62 -7.41
N GLU A 367 10.89 -19.88 -6.53
CA GLU A 367 11.95 -18.93 -6.14
C GLU A 367 13.20 -19.01 -7.05
N HIS A 368 13.19 -19.87 -8.08
CA HIS A 368 14.34 -20.18 -8.92
C HIS A 368 14.26 -19.59 -10.33
#